data_AF-A0A524ESW7-F1
#
_entry.id   AF-A0A524ESW7-F1
#
_cell.length_a   1.000
_cell.length_b   1.000
_cell.length_c   1.000
_cell.angle_alpha   90.00
_cell.angle_beta   90.00
_cell.angle_gamma   90.00
#
_symmetry.space_group_name_H-M   'P 1'
#
loop_
_entity.id
_entity.type
_entity.pdbx_description
1 polymer ?
#
loop_
_entity_poly.entity_id
_entity_poly.type
_entity_poly.pdbx_seq_one_letter_code
_entity_poly.pdbx_strand_id
1 'polypeptide(L)'
;MSKTYEEFMVYDLENTGERKKLDVKQEELQSHLDPEQVIIIVREDLRRIFIWKGSKSPVRKRFISSKVAQQLQKELIADARYHRCKIVSI
;
A
#
# COMPACT_ATOMS: atom_id res chain seq x y z
N MET A 1 0.23 -26.95 -9.08
CA MET A 1 0.97 -25.74 -9.49
C MET A 1 0.34 -24.55 -8.77
N SER A 2 0.82 -24.23 -7.56
CA SER A 2 0.26 -23.11 -6.78
C SER A 2 0.69 -21.81 -7.43
N LYS A 3 -0.28 -21.02 -7.92
CA LYS A 3 -0.04 -19.62 -8.23
C LYS A 3 0.33 -18.94 -6.90
N THR A 4 1.61 -18.66 -6.69
CA THR A 4 2.09 -17.91 -5.53
C THR A 4 1.44 -16.53 -5.59
N TYR A 5 0.52 -16.24 -4.67
CA TYR A 5 -0.06 -14.90 -4.57
C TYR A 5 0.96 -13.98 -3.92
N GLU A 6 1.02 -12.72 -4.36
CA GLU A 6 1.99 -11.77 -3.82
C GLU A 6 1.56 -11.37 -2.41
N GLU A 7 2.27 -11.84 -1.40
CA GLU A 7 1.98 -11.50 0.00
C GLU A 7 2.45 -10.09 0.38
N PHE A 8 3.37 -9.54 -0.41
CA PHE A 8 3.96 -8.22 -0.25
C PHE A 8 3.74 -7.39 -1.51
N MET A 9 3.07 -6.25 -1.38
CA MET A 9 2.88 -5.30 -2.48
C MET A 9 3.11 -3.88 -1.99
N VAL A 10 3.75 -3.05 -2.81
CA VAL A 10 4.04 -1.66 -2.49
C VAL A 10 3.49 -0.77 -3.58
N TYR A 11 2.83 0.31 -3.18
CA TYR A 11 2.29 1.31 -4.10
C TYR A 11 2.69 2.71 -3.68
N ASP A 12 3.22 3.52 -4.60
CA ASP A 12 3.31 4.96 -4.42
C ASP A 12 1.96 5.61 -4.75
N LEU A 13 1.56 6.58 -3.94
CA LEU A 13 0.33 7.32 -4.10
C LEU A 13 0.59 8.64 -4.82
N GLU A 14 -0.07 8.84 -5.94
CA GLU A 14 0.00 10.07 -6.70
C GLU A 14 -0.95 11.15 -6.18
N ASN A 15 -0.66 12.42 -6.50
CA ASN A 15 -1.49 13.57 -6.09
C ASN A 15 -2.92 13.53 -6.66
N THR A 16 -3.11 12.76 -7.72
CA THR A 16 -4.39 12.50 -8.40
C THR A 16 -5.26 11.49 -7.65
N GLY A 17 -4.68 10.71 -6.74
CA GLY A 17 -5.33 9.55 -6.11
C GLY A 17 -5.13 8.23 -6.86
N GLU A 18 -4.36 8.26 -7.95
CA GLU A 18 -3.87 7.06 -8.61
C GLU A 18 -2.75 6.42 -7.77
N ARG A 19 -2.57 5.10 -7.94
CA ARG A 19 -1.53 4.34 -7.25
C ARG A 19 -0.62 3.67 -8.28
N LYS A 20 0.69 3.80 -8.10
CA LYS A 20 1.70 3.17 -8.94
C LYS A 20 2.32 2.01 -8.18
N LYS A 21 2.17 0.77 -8.68
CA LYS A 21 2.83 -0.39 -8.08
C LYS A 21 4.34 -0.23 -8.24
N LEU A 22 5.07 -0.39 -7.15
CA LEU A 22 6.53 -0.40 -7.13
C LEU A 22 7.02 -1.85 -7.13
N ASP A 23 8.03 -2.14 -7.94
CA ASP A 23 8.73 -3.43 -7.90
C ASP A 23 9.84 -3.35 -6.85
N VAL A 24 9.45 -3.57 -5.60
CA VAL A 24 10.33 -3.43 -4.43
C VAL A 24 10.18 -4.68 -3.59
N LYS A 25 11.30 -5.27 -3.20
CA LYS A 25 11.32 -6.38 -2.24
C LYS A 25 11.21 -5.87 -0.81
N GLN A 26 10.77 -6.73 0.10
CA GLN A 26 10.57 -6.34 1.49
C GLN A 26 11.85 -5.82 2.16
N GLU A 27 13.00 -6.40 1.81
CA GLU A 27 14.32 -6.04 2.36
C GLU A 27 14.80 -4.67 1.86
N GLU A 28 14.32 -4.24 0.70
CA GLU A 28 14.73 -2.99 0.03
C GLU A 28 13.74 -1.84 0.30
N LEU A 29 12.63 -2.12 0.98
CA LEU A 29 11.57 -1.14 1.23
C LEU A 29 12.11 0.13 1.91
N GLN A 30 12.98 -0.01 2.91
CA GLN A 30 13.52 1.12 3.66
C GLN A 30 14.23 2.14 2.77
N SER A 31 14.96 1.67 1.76
CA SER A 31 15.68 2.52 0.80
C SER A 31 14.74 3.29 -0.16
N HIS A 32 13.48 2.89 -0.23
CA HIS A 32 12.45 3.48 -1.09
C HIS A 32 11.47 4.39 -0.34
N LEU A 33 11.64 4.57 0.98
CA LEU A 33 10.78 5.45 1.79
C LEU A 33 11.23 6.91 1.68
N ASP A 34 10.74 7.62 0.67
CA ASP A 34 11.02 9.05 0.50
C ASP A 34 10.12 9.93 1.40
N PRO A 35 10.67 10.88 2.19
CA PRO A 35 9.89 11.76 3.06
C PRO A 35 8.75 12.54 2.38
N GLU A 36 8.77 12.76 1.07
CA GLU A 36 7.76 13.49 0.30
C GLU A 36 6.64 12.58 -0.24
N GLN A 37 6.79 11.27 -0.10
CA GLN A 37 5.84 10.29 -0.61
C GLN A 37 4.81 9.83 0.43
N VAL A 38 3.73 9.26 -0.08
CA VAL A 38 2.81 8.45 0.71
C VAL A 38 2.78 7.07 0.06
N ILE A 39 3.18 6.05 0.81
CA ILE A 39 3.30 4.70 0.29
C ILE A 39 2.25 3.82 0.94
N ILE A 40 1.59 2.99 0.15
CA ILE A 40 0.65 1.97 0.62
C ILE A 40 1.36 0.61 0.51
N ILE A 41 1.50 -0.07 1.64
CA ILE A 41 2.18 -1.35 1.75
C ILE A 41 1.16 -2.41 2.13
N VAL A 42 0.96 -3.40 1.28
CA VAL A 42 0.13 -4.57 1.59
C VAL A 42 1.03 -5.67 2.15
N ARG A 43 0.68 -6.15 3.33
CA ARG A 43 1.25 -7.30 4.01
C ARG A 43 0.14 -8.30 4.27
N GLU A 44 -0.12 -9.13 3.28
CA GLU A 44 -1.18 -10.14 3.32
C GLU A 44 -0.90 -11.20 4.39
N ASP A 45 0.38 -11.56 4.55
CA ASP A 45 0.90 -12.41 5.62
C ASP A 45 0.53 -11.90 7.02
N LEU A 46 0.52 -10.57 7.21
CA LEU A 46 0.14 -9.91 8.46
C LEU A 46 -1.34 -9.48 8.49
N ARG A 47 -2.08 -9.70 7.40
CA ARG A 47 -3.43 -9.18 7.16
C ARG A 47 -3.52 -7.67 7.40
N ARG A 48 -2.55 -6.91 6.88
CA ARG A 48 -2.47 -5.44 7.07
C ARG A 48 -2.20 -4.72 5.76
N ILE A 49 -2.83 -3.54 5.63
CA ILE A 49 -2.45 -2.52 4.66
C ILE A 49 -1.92 -1.34 5.47
N PHE A 50 -0.63 -1.06 5.35
CA PHE A 50 -0.02 0.11 5.97
C PHE A 50 -0.09 1.30 5.02
N ILE A 51 -0.44 2.46 5.55
CA ILE A 51 -0.30 3.73 4.87
C ILE A 51 0.84 4.46 5.56
N TRP A 52 2.01 4.44 4.94
CA TRP A 52 3.16 5.18 5.40
C TRP A 52 3.11 6.61 4.85
N LYS A 53 3.16 7.60 5.74
CA LYS A 53 3.14 9.02 5.36
C LYS A 53 4.53 9.62 5.60
N GLY A 54 5.26 9.90 4.54
CA GLY A 54 6.54 10.60 4.65
C GLY A 54 6.37 11.94 5.37
N SER A 55 7.37 12.35 6.16
CA SER A 55 7.29 13.51 7.05
C SER A 55 7.07 14.85 6.33
N LYS A 56 7.43 14.93 5.05
CA LYS A 56 7.26 16.10 4.16
C LYS A 56 6.16 15.92 3.11
N SER A 57 5.48 14.76 3.10
CA SER A 57 4.48 14.46 2.08
C SER A 57 3.32 15.47 2.05
N PRO A 58 2.81 15.83 0.86
CA PRO A 58 1.73 16.82 0.73
C PRO A 58 0.48 16.43 1.51
N VAL A 59 -0.16 17.42 2.15
CA VAL A 59 -1.40 17.25 2.93
C VAL A 59 -2.49 16.55 2.11
N ARG A 60 -2.62 16.92 0.83
CA ARG A 60 -3.59 16.31 -0.09
C ARG A 60 -3.37 14.80 -0.25
N LYS A 61 -2.12 14.35 -0.48
CA LYS A 61 -1.79 12.91 -0.57
C LYS A 61 -2.14 12.20 0.73
N ARG A 62 -1.77 12.78 1.88
CA ARG A 62 -2.08 12.21 3.20
C ARG A 62 -3.58 12.04 3.42
N PHE A 63 -4.38 13.00 2.99
CA PHE A 63 -5.84 12.96 3.14
C PHE A 63 -6.49 11.89 2.25
N ILE A 64 -6.13 11.85 0.96
CA ILE A 64 -6.74 10.89 0.01
C ILE A 64 -6.26 9.44 0.23
N SER A 65 -5.13 9.24 0.90
CA SER A 65 -4.52 7.93 1.14
C SER A 65 -5.47 6.92 1.79
N SER A 66 -6.26 7.33 2.78
CA SER A 66 -7.22 6.47 3.46
C SER A 66 -8.32 5.96 2.53
N LYS A 67 -8.76 6.80 1.58
CA LYS A 67 -9.76 6.41 0.57
C LYS A 67 -9.15 5.43 -0.43
N VAL A 68 -7.93 5.69 -0.88
CA VAL A 68 -7.23 4.81 -1.84
C VAL A 68 -6.92 3.44 -1.22
N ALA A 69 -6.49 3.39 0.05
CA ALA A 69 -6.28 2.13 0.75
C ALA A 69 -7.56 1.32 0.94
N GLN A 70 -8.70 1.97 1.23
CA GLN A 70 -10.00 1.30 1.28
C GLN A 70 -10.42 0.74 -0.07
N GLN A 71 -10.16 1.47 -1.15
CA GLN A 71 -10.43 1.02 -2.50
C GLN A 71 -9.55 -0.20 -2.86
N LEU A 72 -8.26 -0.15 -2.55
CA LEU A 72 -7.34 -1.29 -2.70
C LEU A 72 -7.81 -2.51 -1.90
N GLN A 73 -8.20 -2.33 -0.64
CA GLN A 73 -8.71 -3.42 0.19
C GLN A 73 -9.93 -4.09 -0.46
N LYS A 74 -10.88 -3.31 -1.00
CA LYS A 74 -12.07 -3.86 -1.67
C LYS A 74 -11.70 -4.66 -2.92
N GLU A 75 -10.75 -4.17 -3.70
CA GLU A 75 -10.26 -4.86 -4.90
C GLU A 75 -9.55 -6.17 -4.56
N LEU A 76 -8.74 -6.19 -3.50
CA LEU A 76 -8.11 -7.41 -3.02
C LEU A 76 -9.14 -8.42 -2.50
N ILE A 77 -10.13 -7.98 -1.72
CA ILE A 77 -11.20 -8.86 -1.20
C ILE A 77 -12.07 -9.45 -2.32
N ALA A 78 -12.26 -8.72 -3.43
CA ALA A 78 -13.00 -9.22 -4.58
C ALA A 78 -12.32 -10.44 -5.23
N ASP A 79 -11.02 -10.59 -5.00
CA ASP A 79 -10.25 -11.77 -5.38
C ASP A 79 -10.21 -12.76 -4.20
N ALA A 80 -10.81 -13.94 -4.38
CA ALA A 80 -10.94 -14.97 -3.36
C ALA A 80 -9.60 -15.49 -2.77
N ARG A 81 -8.46 -15.05 -3.34
CA ARG A 81 -7.10 -15.44 -2.97
C ARG A 81 -6.55 -14.56 -1.84
N TYR A 82 -7.14 -13.39 -1.58
CA TYR A 82 -6.71 -12.47 -0.52
C TYR A 82 -7.72 -12.38 0.62
N HIS A 83 -7.21 -12.11 1.82
CA HIS A 83 -8.01 -11.88 3.00
C HIS A 83 -8.34 -10.39 3.16
N ARG A 84 -9.33 -10.12 4.00
CA ARG A 84 -9.59 -8.76 4.47
C ARG A 84 -8.45 -8.27 5.36
N CYS A 85 -7.61 -7.41 4.82
CA CYS A 85 -6.52 -6.77 5.55
C CYS A 85 -6.98 -5.54 6.37
N LYS A 86 -6.53 -5.36 7.61
CA LYS A 86 -6.78 -4.14 8.39
C LYS A 86 -5.94 -2.98 7.88
N ILE A 87 -6.54 -1.82 7.65
CA ILE A 87 -5.81 -0.60 7.27
C ILE A 87 -5.22 0.06 8.52
N VAL A 88 -3.93 0.38 8.49
CA VAL A 88 -3.16 1.00 9.58
C VAL A 88 -2.39 2.20 9.01
N SER A 89 -2.49 3.36 9.64
CA SER A 89 -1.69 4.53 9.27
C SER A 89 -0.44 4.60 10.15
N ILE A 90 0.71 4.85 9.53
CA ILE A 90 2.01 5.05 10.20
C ILE A 90 2.62 6.37 9.71
#